data_AF-A0A359FYM5-F1
#
_entry.id   AF-A0A359FYM5-F1
#
_cell.length_a   1.000
_cell.length_b   1.000
_cell.length_c   1.000
_cell.angle_alpha   90.00
_cell.angle_beta   90.00
_cell.angle_gamma   90.00
#
_symmetry.space_group_name_H-M   'P 1'
#
loop_
_entity.id
_entity.type
_entity.pdbx_description
1 polymer ?
#
loop_
_entity_poly.entity_id
_entity_poly.type
_entity_poly.pdbx_seq_one_letter_code
_entity_poly.pdbx_strand_id
1 'polypeptide(L)'
;METRKIQSFEDFKTRLINEPELQNQFKANPLEAVNQFEQQSPLHTDKWIYRIIVIALSVTIVLIIAGVLLLMASGKISDDQGVPTILTAVGSAAIGALAGLLAPSPK
;
A
#
# COMPACT_ATOMS: atom_id res chain seq x y z
N MET A 1 -12.14 -22.18 22.78
CA MET A 1 -12.93 -21.04 22.29
C MET A 1 -12.10 -20.33 21.23
N GLU A 2 -12.59 -20.25 19.99
CA GLU A 2 -11.90 -19.55 18.90
C GLU A 2 -11.79 -18.04 19.22
N THR A 3 -10.58 -17.53 19.42
CA THR A 3 -10.33 -16.09 19.53
C THR A 3 -10.39 -15.46 18.14
N ARG A 4 -11.60 -15.22 17.62
CA ARG A 4 -11.78 -14.51 16.34
C ARG A 4 -11.53 -13.02 16.57
N LYS A 5 -10.47 -12.49 15.94
CA LYS A 5 -10.14 -11.06 15.94
C LYS A 5 -11.31 -10.23 15.40
N ILE A 6 -11.66 -9.15 16.09
CA ILE A 6 -12.72 -8.22 15.72
C ILE A 6 -12.23 -7.39 14.53
N GLN A 7 -12.92 -7.47 13.39
CA GLN A 7 -12.39 -6.93 12.12
C GLN A 7 -12.95 -5.55 11.73
N SER A 8 -14.07 -5.13 12.33
CA SER A 8 -14.70 -3.85 12.01
C SER A 8 -15.40 -3.26 13.24
N PHE A 9 -15.70 -1.96 13.18
CA PHE A 9 -16.48 -1.28 14.20
C PHE A 9 -17.88 -1.89 14.38
N GLU A 10 -18.51 -2.33 13.29
CA GLU A 10 -19.81 -2.99 13.34
C GLU A 10 -19.73 -4.35 14.03
N ASP A 11 -18.70 -5.15 13.73
CA ASP A 11 -18.44 -6.42 14.42
C ASP A 11 -18.18 -6.17 15.92
N PHE A 12 -17.42 -5.13 16.26
CA PHE A 12 -17.23 -4.72 17.65
C PHE A 12 -18.55 -4.38 18.34
N LYS A 13 -19.39 -3.53 17.73
CA LYS A 13 -20.68 -3.14 18.30
C LYS A 13 -21.58 -4.36 18.52
N THR A 14 -21.63 -5.27 17.56
CA THR A 14 -22.38 -6.53 17.69
C THR A 14 -21.85 -7.38 18.85
N ARG A 15 -20.53 -7.49 19.00
CA ARG A 15 -19.88 -8.23 20.08
C ARG A 15 -20.12 -7.58 21.44
N LEU A 16 -19.99 -6.26 21.54
CA LEU A 16 -20.22 -5.49 22.76
C LEU A 16 -21.67 -5.63 23.25
N ILE A 17 -22.64 -5.74 22.34
CA ILE A 17 -24.04 -5.95 22.71
C ILE A 17 -24.29 -7.37 23.21
N ASN A 18 -23.66 -8.37 22.58
CA ASN A 18 -23.97 -9.78 22.81
C ASN A 18 -23.06 -10.48 23.83
N GLU A 19 -21.88 -9.91 24.14
CA GLU A 19 -20.88 -10.53 25.02
C GLU A 19 -20.75 -9.75 26.35
N PRO A 20 -21.21 -10.32 27.48
CA PRO A 20 -21.17 -9.63 28.78
C PRO A 20 -19.76 -9.41 29.32
N GLU A 21 -18.79 -10.26 28.95
CA GLU A 21 -17.38 -10.07 29.33
C GLU A 21 -16.76 -8.85 28.67
N LEU A 22 -17.06 -8.63 27.38
CA LEU A 22 -16.61 -7.46 26.63
C LEU A 22 -17.22 -6.17 27.19
N GLN A 23 -18.49 -6.20 27.62
CA GLN A 23 -19.12 -5.06 28.30
C GLN A 23 -18.44 -4.72 29.62
N ASN A 24 -18.08 -5.72 30.41
CA ASN A 24 -17.42 -5.50 31.69
C ASN A 24 -16.01 -4.94 31.51
N GLN A 25 -15.25 -5.44 30.53
CA GLN A 25 -13.95 -4.85 30.17
C GLN A 25 -14.10 -3.42 29.65
N PHE A 26 -15.05 -3.17 28.76
CA PHE A 26 -15.27 -1.83 28.20
C PHE A 26 -15.71 -0.81 29.27
N LYS A 27 -16.51 -1.24 30.25
CA LYS A 27 -16.91 -0.41 31.40
C LYS A 27 -15.75 -0.15 32.37
N ALA A 28 -14.90 -1.15 32.59
CA ALA A 28 -13.77 -1.04 33.51
C ALA A 28 -12.64 -0.16 32.94
N ASN A 29 -12.29 -0.38 31.66
CA ASN A 29 -11.26 0.39 30.98
C ASN A 29 -11.55 0.51 29.47
N PRO A 30 -12.25 1.57 29.04
CA PRO A 30 -12.66 1.72 27.64
C PRO A 30 -11.47 1.89 26.69
N LEU A 31 -10.38 2.52 27.13
CA LEU A 31 -9.18 2.71 26.30
C LEU A 31 -8.48 1.39 25.98
N GLU A 32 -8.38 0.51 26.96
CA GLU A 32 -7.75 -0.80 26.81
C GLU A 32 -8.60 -1.75 25.96
N ALA A 33 -9.91 -1.73 26.16
CA ALA A 33 -10.85 -2.44 25.29
C ALA A 33 -10.75 -1.95 23.84
N VAL A 34 -10.55 -0.64 23.62
CA VAL A 34 -10.42 -0.07 22.29
C VAL A 34 -9.09 -0.39 21.60
N ASN A 35 -8.00 -0.49 22.35
CA ASN A 35 -6.70 -0.88 21.79
C ASN A 35 -6.66 -2.33 21.28
N GLN A 36 -7.61 -3.18 21.68
CA GLN A 36 -7.80 -4.51 21.08
C GLN A 36 -8.35 -4.41 19.63
N PHE A 37 -8.87 -3.24 19.23
CA PHE A 37 -9.26 -2.88 17.85
C PHE A 37 -8.12 -2.21 17.08
N GLU A 38 -6.90 -2.74 17.14
CA GLU A 38 -5.92 -2.40 16.12
C GLU A 38 -6.48 -2.86 14.77
N GLN A 39 -7.05 -1.89 14.03
CA GLN A 39 -7.55 -2.07 12.69
C GLN A 39 -6.36 -2.40 11.79
N GLN A 40 -6.02 -3.69 11.71
CA GLN A 40 -5.03 -4.20 10.79
C GLN A 40 -5.61 -4.05 9.38
N SER A 41 -5.38 -2.89 8.77
CA SER A 41 -5.72 -2.67 7.37
C SER A 41 -5.14 -3.84 6.54
N PRO A 42 -5.92 -4.47 5.65
CA PRO A 42 -5.44 -5.61 4.86
C PRO A 42 -4.20 -5.27 4.01
N LEU A 43 -3.99 -3.98 3.71
CA LEU A 43 -2.76 -3.47 3.10
C LEU A 43 -1.50 -3.69 3.97
N HIS A 44 -1.66 -3.72 5.29
CA HIS A 44 -0.58 -4.01 6.24
C HIS A 44 -0.48 -5.51 6.59
N THR A 45 -1.59 -6.25 6.49
CA THR A 45 -1.63 -7.69 6.77
C THR A 45 -0.99 -8.50 5.65
N ASP A 46 -1.13 -8.06 4.39
CA ASP A 46 -0.69 -8.82 3.22
C ASP A 46 0.52 -8.16 2.52
N LYS A 47 1.72 -8.46 3.03
CA LYS A 47 3.00 -8.07 2.43
C LYS A 47 3.15 -8.58 0.99
N TRP A 48 2.41 -9.62 0.61
CA TRP A 48 2.47 -10.22 -0.71
C TRP A 48 1.79 -9.35 -1.77
N ILE A 49 0.65 -8.73 -1.44
CA ILE A 49 0.00 -7.73 -2.29
C ILE A 49 0.90 -6.53 -2.56
N TYR A 50 1.54 -6.00 -1.51
CA TYR A 50 2.53 -4.93 -1.66
C TYR A 50 3.68 -5.35 -2.57
N ARG A 51 4.24 -6.55 -2.36
CA ARG A 51 5.31 -7.10 -3.20
C ARG A 51 4.91 -7.26 -4.66
N ILE A 52 3.74 -7.81 -4.95
CA ILE A 52 3.27 -8.00 -6.33
C ILE A 52 3.16 -6.66 -7.05
N ILE A 53 2.55 -5.66 -6.39
CA ILE A 53 2.38 -4.32 -6.98
C ILE A 53 3.74 -3.69 -7.28
N VAL A 54 4.67 -3.72 -6.33
CA VAL A 54 6.02 -3.15 -6.51
C VAL A 54 6.81 -3.90 -7.59
N ILE A 55 6.74 -5.22 -7.63
CA ILE A 55 7.44 -6.03 -8.66
C ILE A 55 6.85 -5.74 -10.04
N ALA A 56 5.52 -5.73 -10.19
CA ALA A 56 4.86 -5.46 -11.47
C ALA A 56 5.21 -4.06 -12.01
N LEU A 57 5.18 -3.04 -11.13
CA LEU A 57 5.58 -1.67 -11.49
C LEU A 57 7.06 -1.59 -11.87
N SER A 58 7.95 -2.21 -11.09
CA SER A 58 9.39 -2.20 -11.35
C SER A 58 9.73 -2.88 -12.67
N VAL A 59 9.13 -4.05 -12.94
CA VAL A 59 9.31 -4.77 -14.21
C VAL A 59 8.82 -3.95 -15.39
N THR A 60 7.66 -3.29 -15.26
CA THR A 60 7.12 -2.44 -16.32
C THR A 60 8.09 -1.31 -16.68
N ILE A 61 8.67 -0.64 -15.68
CA ILE A 61 9.66 0.43 -15.88
C ILE A 61 10.91 -0.13 -16.59
N VAL A 62 11.45 -1.26 -16.13
CA VAL A 62 12.62 -1.90 -16.74
C VAL A 62 12.35 -2.28 -18.20
N LEU A 63 11.16 -2.82 -18.50
CA LEU A 63 10.76 -3.16 -19.87
C LEU A 63 10.65 -1.93 -20.77
N ILE A 64 10.12 -0.81 -20.27
CA ILE A 64 10.05 0.44 -21.03
C ILE A 64 11.48 0.92 -21.35
N ILE A 65 12.37 0.96 -20.37
CA ILE A 65 13.77 1.39 -20.56
C ILE A 65 14.49 0.46 -21.55
N ALA A 66 14.38 -0.85 -21.37
CA ALA A 66 15.00 -1.84 -22.25
C ALA A 66 14.47 -1.77 -23.68
N GLY A 67 13.15 -1.61 -23.85
CA GLY A 67 12.51 -1.45 -25.14
C GLY A 67 13.00 -0.20 -25.87
N VAL A 68 13.12 0.91 -25.16
CA VAL A 68 13.66 2.17 -25.68
C VAL A 68 15.12 2.02 -26.11
N LEU A 69 15.97 1.39 -25.29
CA LEU A 69 17.38 1.14 -25.62
C LEU A 69 17.53 0.23 -26.84
N LEU A 70 16.71 -0.82 -26.98
CA LEU A 70 16.71 -1.70 -28.15
C LEU A 70 16.30 -0.96 -29.43
N LEU A 71 15.32 -0.08 -29.33
CA LEU A 71 14.83 0.72 -30.45
C LEU A 71 15.88 1.72 -30.95
N MET A 72 16.64 2.31 -30.01
CA MET A 72 17.79 3.17 -30.28
C MET A 72 18.96 2.37 -30.90
N ALA A 73 19.30 1.21 -30.33
CA ALA A 73 20.38 0.35 -30.84
C ALA A 73 20.08 -0.22 -32.24
N SER A 74 18.81 -0.39 -32.59
CA SER A 74 18.38 -0.84 -33.93
C SER A 74 18.40 0.27 -34.99
N GLY A 75 18.83 1.50 -34.63
CA GLY A 75 18.87 2.65 -35.53
C GLY A 75 17.49 3.14 -35.99
N LYS A 76 16.40 2.68 -35.36
CA LYS A 76 15.03 3.15 -35.63
C LYS A 76 14.77 4.53 -35.04
N ILE A 77 15.54 4.92 -34.03
CA ILE A 77 15.48 6.21 -33.35
C ILE A 77 16.89 6.77 -33.30
N SER A 78 17.13 7.78 -34.13
CA SER A 78 18.44 8.42 -34.27
C SER A 78 18.43 9.90 -33.83
N ASP A 79 17.25 10.52 -33.73
CA ASP A 79 17.11 11.96 -33.40
C ASP A 79 15.81 12.28 -32.63
N ASP A 80 15.23 11.27 -31.97
CA ASP A 80 13.92 11.42 -31.32
C ASP A 80 14.07 11.95 -29.88
N GLN A 81 13.79 13.24 -29.70
CA GLN A 81 13.68 13.87 -28.38
C GLN A 81 12.61 13.20 -27.49
N GLY A 82 11.75 12.35 -28.05
CA GLY A 82 10.78 11.55 -27.30
C GLY A 82 11.43 10.57 -26.31
N VAL A 83 12.62 10.03 -26.61
CA VAL A 83 13.28 9.06 -25.72
C VAL A 83 13.72 9.71 -24.39
N PRO A 84 14.52 10.80 -24.39
CA PRO A 84 14.83 11.53 -23.16
C PRO A 84 13.58 11.99 -22.40
N THR A 85 12.50 12.32 -23.10
CA THR A 85 11.21 12.75 -22.53
C THR A 85 10.51 11.60 -21.78
N ILE A 86 10.49 10.40 -22.35
CA ILE A 86 9.92 9.21 -21.67
C ILE A 86 10.75 8.88 -20.43
N LEU A 87 12.08 8.89 -20.53
CA LEU A 87 12.95 8.63 -19.37
C LEU A 87 12.80 9.68 -18.27
N THR A 88 12.74 10.98 -18.61
CA THR A 88 12.51 12.04 -17.62
C THR A 88 11.12 11.98 -17.02
N ALA A 89 10.08 11.63 -17.78
CA ALA A 89 8.73 11.44 -17.27
C ALA A 89 8.67 10.27 -16.25
N VAL A 90 9.27 9.12 -16.58
CA VAL A 90 9.33 7.97 -15.68
C VAL A 90 10.17 8.28 -14.43
N GLY A 91 11.32 8.92 -14.60
CA GLY A 91 12.17 9.36 -13.48
C GLY A 91 11.45 10.33 -12.54
N SER A 92 10.71 11.29 -13.09
CA SER A 92 9.91 12.25 -12.31
C SER A 92 8.77 11.58 -11.57
N ALA A 93 8.07 10.64 -12.21
CA ALA A 93 7.01 9.85 -11.57
C ALA A 93 7.56 9.00 -10.41
N ALA A 94 8.73 8.38 -10.57
CA ALA A 94 9.38 7.61 -9.51
C ALA A 94 9.78 8.49 -8.32
N ILE A 95 10.37 9.66 -8.57
CA ILE A 95 10.71 10.63 -7.52
C ILE A 95 9.44 11.12 -6.80
N GLY A 96 8.37 11.41 -7.54
CA GLY A 96 7.08 11.80 -6.97
C GLY A 96 6.46 10.72 -6.08
N ALA A 97 6.54 9.46 -6.47
CA ALA A 97 6.07 8.33 -5.66
C ALA A 97 6.90 8.15 -4.37
N LEU A 98 8.23 8.31 -4.44
CA LEU A 98 9.10 8.31 -3.26
C LEU A 98 8.78 9.47 -2.32
N ALA A 99 8.56 10.67 -2.86
CA ALA A 99 8.15 11.83 -2.07
C ALA A 99 6.80 11.59 -1.38
N GLY A 100 5.84 10.97 -2.07
CA GLY A 100 4.56 10.58 -1.49
C GLY A 100 4.67 9.55 -0.36
N LEU A 101 5.57 8.55 -0.49
CA LEU A 101 5.82 7.55 0.56
C LEU A 101 6.52 8.13 1.79
N LEU A 102 7.40 9.12 1.58
CA LEU A 102 8.15 9.78 2.65
C LEU A 102 7.42 11.00 3.24
N ALA A 103 6.28 11.39 2.67
CA ALA A 103 5.48 12.49 3.17
C ALA A 103 4.93 12.14 4.56
N PRO A 104 5.09 13.02 5.57
CA PRO A 104 4.53 12.79 6.89
C PRO A 104 3.01 12.71 6.80
N SER A 105 2.40 11.80 7.57
CA SER A 105 0.95 11.68 7.63
C SER A 105 0.34 13.01 8.09
N PRO A 106 -0.69 13.54 7.39
CA PRO A 106 -1.36 14.75 7.82
C PRO A 106 -1.93 14.56 9.23
N LYS A 107 -1.76 15.58 10.08
CA LYS A 107 -2.25 15.60 11.45
C LYS A 107 -3.76 15.84 11.51
#